data_AF-A0AAQ3UHH0-F1
#
_entry.id   AF-A0AAQ3UHH0-F1
#
_cell.length_a   1.000
_cell.length_b   1.000
_cell.length_c   1.000
_cell.angle_alpha   90.00
_cell.angle_beta   90.00
_cell.angle_gamma   90.00
#
_symmetry.space_group_name_H-M   'P 1'
#
loop_
_entity.id
_entity.type
_entity.pdbx_description
1 polymer ?
#
loop_
_entity_poly.entity_id
_entity_poly.type
_entity_poly.pdbx_seq_one_letter_code
_entity_poly.pdbx_strand_id
1 'polypeptide(L)'
;MCRCAENHIVNEAKPAENTWTSPFYYGYNGAGNRPAAAAAAGDAAPHGYDYKASGKGDAGSGARDELPFLWYHEAPRASDHRHAATTTFFHEEAVRVGDHLPFYFPAAAPAALGLLPRHVADSIPFATAALPQVLALLGVSPSSAEAAAMAKTLRTCELPPLAGEPMFCATSLEALVESAKEALGANDVRAVTSTLPRAGAPLQLYTVRAVRPVDGASFVVCHDEVYPYTVYRCHGTGPARAYMKMEGERGGAVTVATVCHTDTSRWNPDHISFKLLGTKPGGAPVCHLMPYGHIIWAKNVKVSPGK
;
A
#
# COMPACT_ATOMS: atom_id res chain seq x y z
N MET A 1 -37.14 -28.81 36.56
CA MET A 1 -37.53 -30.24 36.53
C MET A 1 -37.97 -30.53 35.10
N CYS A 2 -37.39 -31.40 34.27
CA CYS A 2 -36.51 -32.59 34.40
C CYS A 2 -35.36 -32.47 33.36
N ARG A 3 -34.07 -32.66 33.68
CA ARG A 3 -33.25 -33.89 33.86
C ARG A 3 -33.14 -34.86 32.66
N CYS A 4 -31.97 -34.77 32.03
CA CYS A 4 -31.03 -35.72 31.39
C CYS A 4 -31.46 -37.13 30.93
N ALA A 5 -30.88 -37.54 29.79
CA ALA A 5 -30.14 -38.81 29.68
C ALA A 5 -28.98 -38.67 28.68
N GLU A 6 -27.78 -38.99 29.17
CA GLU A 6 -26.56 -39.24 28.42
C GLU A 6 -26.66 -40.55 27.63
N ASN A 7 -25.88 -40.67 26.55
CA ASN A 7 -25.21 -41.94 26.26
C ASN A 7 -23.90 -41.69 25.51
N HIS A 8 -22.82 -42.07 26.19
CA HIS A 8 -21.48 -42.29 25.69
C HIS A 8 -21.47 -43.44 24.68
N ILE A 9 -20.75 -43.28 23.55
CA ILE A 9 -19.94 -44.34 22.98
C ILE A 9 -18.56 -43.78 22.64
N VAL A 10 -17.57 -44.41 23.25
CA VAL A 10 -16.15 -44.21 23.13
C VAL A 10 -15.66 -44.95 21.89
N ASN A 11 -14.76 -44.36 21.10
CA ASN A 11 -13.74 -45.10 20.37
C ASN A 11 -12.52 -44.20 20.17
N GLU A 12 -11.49 -44.46 20.97
CA GLU A 12 -10.13 -43.99 20.78
C GLU A 12 -9.46 -44.78 19.65
N ALA A 13 -8.81 -44.08 18.71
CA ALA A 13 -7.63 -44.56 18.00
C ALA A 13 -6.88 -43.40 17.31
N LYS A 14 -5.95 -42.80 18.05
CA LYS A 14 -4.60 -42.25 17.69
C LYS A 14 -4.40 -41.29 16.48
N PRO A 15 -3.36 -40.43 16.56
CA PRO A 15 -3.32 -39.14 15.87
C PRO A 15 -2.79 -39.28 14.44
N ALA A 16 -3.39 -38.54 13.51
CA ALA A 16 -2.78 -38.26 12.22
C ALA A 16 -1.72 -37.18 12.42
N GLU A 17 -0.46 -37.61 12.42
CA GLU A 17 0.72 -36.78 12.27
C GLU A 17 0.68 -36.06 10.91
N ASN A 18 0.39 -34.76 10.91
CA ASN A 18 0.63 -33.94 9.72
C ASN A 18 2.06 -33.43 9.78
N THR A 19 2.97 -34.27 9.30
CA THR A 19 4.35 -33.92 8.96
C THR A 19 4.35 -32.97 7.77
N TRP A 20 4.78 -31.72 7.98
CA TRP A 20 5.30 -30.89 6.89
C TRP A 20 6.75 -30.56 7.20
N THR A 21 7.62 -31.42 6.66
CA THR A 21 9.07 -31.28 6.66
C THR A 21 9.50 -30.09 5.79
N SER A 22 10.43 -29.30 6.34
CA SER A 22 11.25 -28.29 5.66
C SER A 22 11.96 -28.87 4.42
N PRO A 23 12.33 -28.01 3.45
CA PRO A 23 13.75 -27.86 3.21
C PRO A 23 14.12 -26.39 3.00
N PHE A 24 15.07 -25.89 3.78
CA PHE A 24 16.25 -25.11 3.35
C PHE A 24 16.82 -24.40 4.58
N TYR A 25 17.67 -25.15 5.27
CA TYR A 25 18.64 -24.65 6.24
C TYR A 25 19.81 -23.99 5.47
N TYR A 26 20.28 -22.84 5.93
CA TYR A 26 21.71 -22.48 5.92
C TYR A 26 21.96 -21.51 7.08
N GLY A 27 22.83 -21.93 8.02
CA GLY A 27 23.48 -21.03 8.97
C GLY A 27 24.87 -20.64 8.48
N TYR A 28 25.37 -19.46 8.87
CA TYR A 28 26.45 -19.28 9.87
C TYR A 28 26.98 -17.81 9.90
N ASN A 29 27.15 -17.32 11.12
CA ASN A 29 28.15 -16.39 11.71
C ASN A 29 28.82 -15.22 10.95
N GLY A 30 28.74 -14.03 11.55
CA GLY A 30 29.83 -13.49 12.40
C GLY A 30 30.71 -12.33 11.90
N ALA A 31 30.73 -11.24 12.69
CA ALA A 31 31.72 -10.14 12.80
C ALA A 31 31.86 -9.19 11.59
N GLY A 32 32.12 -7.88 11.69
CA GLY A 32 32.50 -6.94 12.75
C GLY A 32 33.12 -5.69 12.09
N ASN A 33 33.08 -4.54 12.79
CA ASN A 33 33.78 -3.25 12.56
C ASN A 33 33.19 -2.14 11.65
N ARG A 34 32.86 -1.02 12.34
CA ARG A 34 32.95 0.42 11.95
C ARG A 34 34.43 0.90 12.12
N PRO A 35 34.91 2.06 11.60
CA PRO A 35 34.26 3.39 11.74
C PRO A 35 34.50 4.51 10.69
N ALA A 36 33.80 5.64 10.95
CA ALA A 36 34.07 7.10 10.69
C ALA A 36 34.31 7.60 9.24
N ALA A 37 33.53 8.52 8.64
CA ALA A 37 33.15 9.93 8.94
C ALA A 37 34.14 11.01 8.43
N ALA A 38 33.71 11.81 7.44
CA ALA A 38 34.05 13.23 7.15
C ALA A 38 33.25 13.65 5.88
N ALA A 39 32.26 14.56 5.95
CA ALA A 39 32.32 16.03 6.01
C ALA A 39 32.52 16.71 4.64
N ALA A 40 31.68 17.73 4.40
CA ALA A 40 31.31 18.33 3.12
C ALA A 40 32.03 19.65 2.78
N ALA A 41 31.96 20.04 1.51
CA ALA A 41 31.92 21.41 0.93
C ALA A 41 32.12 21.29 -0.60
N GLY A 42 31.54 22.06 -1.52
CA GLY A 42 30.63 23.21 -1.49
C GLY A 42 30.27 23.64 -2.92
N ASP A 43 29.19 24.41 -3.01
CA ASP A 43 28.81 25.50 -3.93
C ASP A 43 28.92 25.47 -5.47
N ALA A 44 27.81 26.01 -6.04
CA ALA A 44 27.65 26.80 -7.28
C ALA A 44 27.29 26.09 -8.61
N ALA A 45 25.97 26.09 -8.89
CA ALA A 45 25.18 26.45 -10.10
C ALA A 45 25.85 26.66 -11.49
N PRO A 46 25.10 26.93 -12.60
CA PRO A 46 23.77 26.51 -13.05
C PRO A 46 23.80 25.97 -14.51
N HIS A 47 22.61 25.64 -15.06
CA HIS A 47 22.28 25.47 -16.49
C HIS A 47 22.23 24.04 -17.04
N GLY A 48 21.18 23.83 -17.84
CA GLY A 48 20.66 22.54 -18.22
C GLY A 48 21.28 21.94 -19.47
N TYR A 49 20.84 20.74 -19.80
CA TYR A 49 20.96 20.21 -21.16
C TYR A 49 20.02 19.00 -21.40
N ASP A 50 19.35 19.15 -22.54
CA ASP A 50 19.07 18.20 -23.61
C ASP A 50 19.39 16.70 -23.40
N TYR A 51 18.39 15.84 -23.61
CA TYR A 51 18.52 14.38 -23.54
C TYR A 51 18.50 13.74 -24.93
N LYS A 52 19.63 13.79 -25.62
CA LYS A 52 19.97 12.77 -26.62
C LYS A 52 21.44 12.36 -26.46
N ALA A 53 21.69 11.39 -25.58
CA ALA A 53 22.86 10.53 -25.65
C ALA A 53 22.64 9.25 -24.84
N SER A 54 22.51 8.14 -25.56
CA SER A 54 22.63 6.78 -25.06
C SER A 54 24.08 6.45 -24.72
N GLY A 55 24.37 5.94 -23.53
CA GLY A 55 25.68 5.44 -23.13
C GLY A 55 25.60 4.44 -21.97
N LYS A 56 26.07 3.21 -22.23
CA LYS A 56 26.14 2.07 -21.31
C LYS A 56 27.08 2.33 -20.11
N GLY A 57 26.76 1.77 -18.94
CA GLY A 57 27.63 1.70 -17.78
C GLY A 57 27.23 0.58 -16.83
N ASP A 58 28.22 -0.17 -16.34
CA ASP A 58 28.18 -1.50 -15.73
C ASP A 58 27.52 -1.62 -14.34
N ALA A 59 27.12 -2.86 -14.06
CA ALA A 59 26.52 -3.33 -12.83
C ALA A 59 27.46 -3.21 -11.60
N GLY A 60 27.02 -2.44 -10.61
CA GLY A 60 27.58 -2.40 -9.27
C GLY A 60 26.56 -2.94 -8.26
N SER A 61 26.88 -4.05 -7.63
CA SER A 61 26.10 -4.68 -6.56
C SER A 61 26.15 -3.85 -5.27
N GLY A 62 25.00 -3.46 -4.73
CA GLY A 62 24.89 -2.88 -3.39
C GLY A 62 23.48 -2.37 -3.07
N ALA A 63 23.02 -2.66 -1.86
CA ALA A 63 21.72 -2.29 -1.26
C ALA A 63 20.49 -3.08 -1.78
N ARG A 64 20.22 -4.22 -1.12
CA ARG A 64 18.96 -4.95 -1.20
C ARG A 64 17.87 -4.20 -0.41
N ASP A 65 16.84 -3.78 -1.12
CA ASP A 65 15.45 -3.63 -0.70
C ASP A 65 15.12 -2.86 0.60
N GLU A 66 15.14 -1.53 0.53
CA GLU A 66 14.38 -0.64 1.42
C GLU A 66 13.44 0.27 0.61
N LEU A 67 12.28 -0.25 0.20
CA LEU A 67 11.19 0.55 -0.38
C LEU A 67 9.82 0.10 0.16
N PRO A 68 9.08 0.96 0.89
CA PRO A 68 7.88 0.57 1.64
C PRO A 68 6.57 0.48 0.83
N PHE A 69 6.57 0.61 -0.50
CA PHE A 69 5.33 0.66 -1.29
C PHE A 69 5.25 -0.38 -2.40
N LEU A 70 5.22 -1.65 -2.03
CA LEU A 70 4.82 -2.71 -2.94
C LEU A 70 4.03 -3.80 -2.20
N TRP A 71 2.76 -3.92 -2.60
CA TRP A 71 2.02 -5.18 -2.51
C TRP A 71 2.73 -6.22 -3.39
N TYR A 72 3.77 -6.85 -2.84
CA TYR A 72 4.26 -8.13 -3.33
C TYR A 72 3.86 -9.19 -2.30
N HIS A 73 2.71 -9.81 -2.50
CA HIS A 73 2.65 -11.24 -2.19
C HIS A 73 3.39 -11.93 -3.35
N GLU A 74 4.60 -12.41 -3.05
CA GLU A 74 5.47 -13.27 -3.88
C GLU A 74 5.29 -13.18 -5.41
N ALA A 75 6.18 -12.43 -6.06
CA ALA A 75 6.47 -12.70 -7.47
C ALA A 75 7.01 -14.14 -7.59
N PRO A 76 6.47 -14.98 -8.51
CA PRO A 76 7.14 -16.21 -8.88
C PRO A 76 8.56 -15.88 -9.35
N ARG A 77 9.52 -16.73 -8.98
CA ARG A 77 10.95 -16.56 -9.27
C ARG A 77 11.21 -16.11 -10.72
N ALA A 78 12.29 -15.33 -10.85
CA ALA A 78 12.84 -14.67 -12.03
C ALA A 78 12.99 -15.51 -13.32
N SER A 79 11.88 -15.93 -13.93
CA SER A 79 11.89 -16.50 -15.29
C SER A 79 10.70 -16.12 -16.16
N ASP A 80 9.78 -15.26 -15.71
CA ASP A 80 8.60 -14.91 -16.53
C ASP A 80 8.36 -13.39 -16.64
N HIS A 81 9.19 -12.75 -17.46
CA HIS A 81 9.05 -11.34 -17.84
C HIS A 81 7.77 -11.03 -18.65
N ARG A 82 6.90 -12.01 -18.91
CA ARG A 82 5.68 -11.84 -19.73
C ARG A 82 4.41 -11.63 -18.91
N HIS A 83 4.48 -11.65 -17.58
CA HIS A 83 3.31 -11.51 -16.70
C HIS A 83 3.40 -10.37 -15.67
N ALA A 84 4.43 -9.52 -15.73
CA ALA A 84 4.74 -8.50 -14.73
C ALA A 84 4.21 -7.08 -15.03
N ALA A 85 3.26 -6.92 -15.96
CA ALA A 85 2.60 -5.64 -16.23
C ALA A 85 1.14 -5.65 -15.74
N THR A 86 0.94 -6.01 -14.48
CA THR A 86 -0.19 -5.49 -13.70
C THR A 86 0.00 -3.98 -13.63
N THR A 87 -0.77 -3.20 -14.39
CA THR A 87 -0.62 -1.74 -14.50
C THR A 87 -1.10 -1.03 -13.22
N THR A 88 -0.47 -1.35 -12.07
CA THR A 88 -0.72 -0.67 -10.79
C THR A 88 -0.36 0.81 -10.91
N PHE A 89 0.73 1.11 -11.63
CA PHE A 89 1.17 2.46 -11.98
C PHE A 89 1.01 2.73 -13.47
N PHE A 90 0.58 3.94 -13.84
CA PHE A 90 0.38 4.34 -15.24
C PHE A 90 0.61 5.86 -15.42
N HIS A 91 0.80 6.25 -16.68
CA HIS A 91 0.77 7.65 -17.09
C HIS A 91 -0.67 8.12 -17.27
N GLU A 92 -1.01 9.32 -16.80
CA GLU A 92 -2.38 9.86 -16.84
C GLU A 92 -2.96 9.83 -18.26
N GLU A 93 -2.15 10.16 -19.26
CA GLU A 93 -2.52 10.21 -20.67
C GLU A 93 -2.79 8.85 -21.33
N ALA A 94 -2.42 7.75 -20.66
CA ALA A 94 -2.61 6.38 -21.12
C ALA A 94 -4.02 5.84 -20.80
N VAL A 95 -4.85 6.60 -20.09
CA VAL A 95 -6.22 6.21 -19.77
C VAL A 95 -7.21 7.16 -20.42
N ARG A 96 -7.85 6.71 -21.50
CA ARG A 96 -8.91 7.46 -22.20
C ARG A 96 -10.17 6.63 -22.32
N VAL A 97 -11.31 7.29 -22.40
CA VAL A 97 -12.59 6.62 -22.63
C VAL A 97 -12.54 5.86 -23.95
N GLY A 98 -12.90 4.58 -23.91
CA GLY A 98 -12.81 3.66 -25.03
C GLY A 98 -11.54 2.80 -25.03
N ASP A 99 -10.51 3.14 -24.26
CA ASP A 99 -9.30 2.32 -24.19
C ASP A 99 -9.57 0.98 -23.50
N HIS A 100 -8.85 -0.05 -23.94
CA HIS A 100 -8.88 -1.38 -23.37
C HIS A 100 -7.59 -1.62 -22.60
N LEU A 101 -7.68 -1.76 -21.28
CA LEU A 101 -6.54 -1.86 -20.39
C LEU A 101 -6.50 -3.21 -19.67
N PRO A 102 -5.36 -3.91 -19.64
CA PRO A 102 -5.23 -5.16 -18.90
C PRO A 102 -5.11 -4.90 -17.40
N PHE A 103 -6.02 -5.47 -16.62
CA PHE A 103 -5.93 -5.42 -15.15
C PHE A 103 -6.16 -6.79 -14.52
N TYR A 104 -5.39 -7.03 -13.46
CA TYR A 104 -5.61 -8.09 -12.49
C TYR A 104 -5.88 -7.42 -11.14
N PHE A 105 -6.94 -7.84 -10.46
CA PHE A 105 -7.28 -7.36 -9.13
C PHE A 105 -7.03 -8.51 -8.15
N PRO A 106 -6.04 -8.41 -7.25
CA PRO A 106 -5.81 -9.46 -6.26
C PRO A 106 -6.97 -9.55 -5.27
N ALA A 107 -7.15 -10.74 -4.69
CA ALA A 107 -8.05 -10.90 -3.56
C ALA A 107 -7.58 -10.07 -2.36
N ALA A 108 -8.51 -9.39 -1.69
CA ALA A 108 -8.21 -8.62 -0.49
C ALA A 108 -8.49 -9.46 0.76
N ALA A 109 -7.42 -9.75 1.51
CA ALA A 109 -7.52 -10.36 2.83
C ALA A 109 -7.80 -9.25 3.86
N PRO A 110 -8.92 -9.30 4.60
CA PRO A 110 -9.09 -8.38 5.73
C PRO A 110 -8.08 -8.64 6.84
N ALA A 111 -7.80 -7.61 7.62
CA ALA A 111 -7.28 -7.81 8.97
C ALA A 111 -8.23 -8.73 9.76
N ALA A 112 -7.66 -9.71 10.46
CA ALA A 112 -8.42 -10.75 11.15
C ALA A 112 -9.39 -10.18 12.21
N LEU A 113 -8.96 -9.13 12.90
CA LEU A 113 -9.76 -8.46 13.94
C LEU A 113 -10.60 -7.29 13.38
N GLY A 114 -10.44 -6.95 12.09
CA GLY A 114 -11.12 -5.83 11.46
C GLY A 114 -10.79 -4.47 12.10
N LEU A 115 -11.72 -3.51 11.98
CA LEU A 115 -11.60 -2.20 12.62
C LEU A 115 -11.89 -2.32 14.12
N LEU A 116 -10.95 -1.84 14.93
CA LEU A 116 -11.14 -1.75 16.38
C LEU A 116 -11.77 -0.41 16.76
N PRO A 117 -12.67 -0.38 17.76
CA PRO A 117 -13.09 0.87 18.39
C PRO A 117 -11.89 1.61 18.96
N ARG A 118 -11.89 2.94 18.90
CA ARG A 118 -10.76 3.78 19.34
C ARG A 118 -10.21 3.41 20.72
N HIS A 119 -11.07 3.23 21.73
CA HIS A 119 -10.63 2.90 23.09
C HIS A 119 -9.89 1.55 23.19
N VAL A 120 -10.19 0.59 22.31
CA VAL A 120 -9.47 -0.69 22.22
C VAL A 120 -8.16 -0.48 21.49
N ALA A 121 -8.17 0.21 20.35
CA ALA A 121 -6.97 0.49 19.57
C ALA A 121 -5.93 1.26 20.39
N ASP A 122 -6.35 2.30 21.13
CA ASP A 122 -5.49 3.13 21.97
C ASP A 122 -4.90 2.35 23.18
N SER A 123 -5.51 1.21 23.56
CA SER A 123 -4.98 0.33 24.60
C SER A 123 -3.87 -0.61 24.11
N ILE A 124 -3.70 -0.74 22.79
CA ILE A 124 -2.67 -1.58 22.17
C ILE A 124 -1.49 -0.67 21.78
N PRO A 125 -0.29 -0.90 22.34
CA PRO A 125 0.89 -0.12 21.95
C PRO A 125 1.13 -0.18 20.43
N PHE A 126 1.33 0.96 19.77
CA PHE A 126 1.58 1.04 18.33
C PHE A 126 2.94 1.68 18.05
N ALA A 127 4.01 0.97 18.41
CA ALA A 127 5.39 1.40 18.19
C ALA A 127 6.32 0.19 18.00
N THR A 128 7.36 0.33 17.17
CA THR A 128 8.36 -0.72 16.94
C THR A 128 9.04 -1.14 18.23
N ALA A 129 9.30 -0.19 19.15
CA ALA A 129 9.89 -0.47 20.46
C ALA A 129 9.01 -1.37 21.35
N ALA A 130 7.69 -1.36 21.13
CA ALA A 130 6.72 -2.17 21.87
C ALA A 130 6.39 -3.49 21.18
N LEU A 131 6.99 -3.80 20.02
CA LEU A 131 6.66 -4.99 19.22
C LEU A 131 6.61 -6.29 20.04
N PRO A 132 7.58 -6.62 20.92
CA PRO A 132 7.49 -7.84 21.73
C PRO A 132 6.23 -7.92 22.61
N GLN A 133 5.82 -6.78 23.19
CA GLN A 133 4.63 -6.70 24.04
C GLN A 133 3.35 -6.87 23.21
N VAL A 134 3.30 -6.25 22.03
CA VAL A 134 2.15 -6.32 21.13
C VAL A 134 1.97 -7.73 20.55
N LEU A 135 3.07 -8.39 20.18
CA LEU A 135 3.04 -9.78 19.73
C LEU A 135 2.46 -10.70 20.80
N ALA A 136 2.90 -10.54 22.06
CA ALA A 136 2.36 -11.31 23.18
C ALA A 136 0.87 -11.02 23.41
N LEU A 137 0.46 -9.75 23.35
CA LEU A 137 -0.93 -9.32 23.53
C LEU A 137 -1.86 -9.90 22.46
N LEU A 138 -1.41 -9.94 21.20
CA LEU A 138 -2.18 -10.41 20.05
C LEU A 138 -2.02 -11.91 19.78
N GLY A 139 -1.21 -12.62 20.58
CA GLY A 139 -0.97 -14.05 20.41
C GLY A 139 -0.16 -14.42 19.15
N VAL A 140 0.65 -13.50 18.65
CA VAL A 140 1.45 -13.69 17.42
C VAL A 140 2.84 -14.23 17.78
N SER A 141 3.24 -15.33 17.15
CA SER A 141 4.57 -15.92 17.36
C SER A 141 5.69 -14.99 16.86
N PRO A 142 6.73 -14.68 17.67
CA PRO A 142 7.79 -13.75 17.27
C PRO A 142 8.59 -14.12 16.02
N SER A 143 8.66 -15.41 15.67
CA SER A 143 9.36 -15.92 14.49
C SER A 143 8.46 -16.08 13.26
N SER A 144 7.19 -15.68 13.35
CA SER A 144 6.22 -15.81 12.26
C SER A 144 6.38 -14.74 11.17
N ALA A 145 5.86 -15.05 9.98
CA ALA A 145 5.72 -14.06 8.90
C ALA A 145 4.82 -12.89 9.32
N GLU A 146 3.80 -13.12 10.15
CA GLU A 146 2.92 -12.09 10.70
C GLU A 146 3.68 -11.12 11.60
N ALA A 147 4.55 -11.61 12.48
CA ALA A 147 5.40 -10.76 13.31
C ALA A 147 6.34 -9.88 12.45
N ALA A 148 6.90 -10.43 11.38
CA ALA A 148 7.72 -9.67 10.44
C ALA A 148 6.92 -8.58 9.71
N ALA A 149 5.67 -8.88 9.31
CA ALA A 149 4.75 -7.92 8.70
C ALA A 149 4.37 -6.81 9.68
N MET A 150 4.01 -7.14 10.92
CA MET A 150 3.74 -6.16 11.98
C MET A 150 4.92 -5.23 12.21
N ALA A 151 6.13 -5.77 12.30
CA ALA A 151 7.34 -4.98 12.47
C ALA A 151 7.59 -4.02 11.30
N LYS A 152 7.28 -4.44 10.07
CA LYS A 152 7.38 -3.61 8.87
C LYS A 152 6.35 -2.47 8.90
N THR A 153 5.11 -2.76 9.24
CA THR A 153 4.03 -1.77 9.35
C THR A 153 4.39 -0.70 10.38
N LEU A 154 4.83 -1.11 11.57
CA LEU A 154 5.25 -0.18 12.63
C LEU A 154 6.41 0.73 12.18
N ARG A 155 7.48 0.16 11.61
CA ARG A 155 8.61 0.95 11.11
C ARG A 155 8.18 1.94 10.03
N THR A 156 7.27 1.52 9.15
CA THR A 156 6.78 2.38 8.07
C THR A 156 5.93 3.53 8.61
N CYS A 157 5.12 3.27 9.63
CA CYS A 157 4.33 4.29 10.32
C CYS A 157 5.16 5.28 11.14
N GLU A 158 6.35 4.87 11.58
CA GLU A 158 7.30 5.72 12.31
C GLU A 158 8.23 6.53 11.40
N LEU A 159 8.16 6.33 10.06
CA LEU A 159 8.93 7.14 9.13
C LEU A 159 8.49 8.61 9.21
N PRO A 160 9.44 9.56 9.20
CA PRO A 160 9.11 10.97 9.22
C PRO A 160 8.31 11.34 7.95
N PRO A 161 7.31 12.24 8.06
CA PRO A 161 6.62 12.76 6.90
C PRO A 161 7.60 13.38 5.90
N LEU A 162 7.33 13.23 4.61
CA LEU A 162 7.97 14.07 3.61
C LEU A 162 7.60 15.52 3.91
N ALA A 163 8.59 16.42 3.90
CA ALA A 163 8.36 17.82 4.25
C ALA A 163 7.16 18.38 3.46
N GLY A 164 6.25 19.09 4.13
CA GLY A 164 5.10 19.74 3.49
C GLY A 164 3.91 18.84 3.11
N GLU A 165 3.99 17.52 3.27
CA GLU A 165 2.84 16.62 3.09
C GLU A 165 2.43 15.99 4.42
N PRO A 166 1.13 15.98 4.78
CA PRO A 166 0.69 15.27 5.98
C PRO A 166 0.94 13.77 5.79
N MET A 167 1.52 13.10 6.78
CA MET A 167 1.68 11.65 6.78
C MET A 167 1.37 11.15 8.19
N PHE A 168 0.52 10.12 8.29
CA PHE A 168 0.07 9.58 9.57
C PHE A 168 -0.38 8.14 9.43
N CYS A 169 -0.38 7.39 10.53
CA CYS A 169 -1.07 6.12 10.62
C CYS A 169 -2.28 6.23 11.56
N ALA A 170 -3.34 5.51 11.22
CA ALA A 170 -4.57 5.44 12.00
C ALA A 170 -4.90 3.99 12.33
N THR A 171 -5.08 3.70 13.62
CA THR A 171 -5.37 2.38 14.18
C THR A 171 -6.86 2.16 14.48
N SER A 172 -7.70 3.18 14.23
CA SER A 172 -9.15 3.15 14.40
C SER A 172 -9.83 4.01 13.33
N LEU A 173 -11.13 3.80 13.12
CA LEU A 173 -11.92 4.58 12.16
C LEU A 173 -12.03 6.05 12.60
N GLU A 174 -12.17 6.28 13.90
CA GLU A 174 -12.27 7.61 14.49
C GLU A 174 -10.99 8.40 14.25
N ALA A 175 -9.83 7.81 14.57
CA ALA A 175 -8.53 8.44 14.30
C ALA A 175 -8.31 8.70 12.81
N LEU A 176 -8.70 7.76 11.95
CA LEU A 176 -8.60 7.90 10.50
C LEU A 176 -9.37 9.13 9.99
N VAL A 177 -10.63 9.27 10.41
CA VAL A 177 -11.49 10.38 9.96
C VAL A 177 -11.02 11.72 10.54
N GLU A 178 -10.64 11.76 11.83
CA GLU A 178 -10.14 12.97 12.48
C GLU A 178 -8.85 13.47 11.83
N SER A 179 -7.86 12.59 11.64
CA SER A 179 -6.60 12.95 10.99
C SER A 179 -6.78 13.33 9.53
N ALA A 180 -7.72 12.70 8.80
CA ALA A 180 -8.05 13.12 7.43
C ALA A 180 -8.65 14.53 7.37
N LYS A 181 -9.54 14.87 8.32
CA LYS A 181 -10.12 16.22 8.45
C LYS A 181 -9.06 17.26 8.79
N GLU A 182 -8.16 16.94 9.73
CA GLU A 182 -7.05 17.80 10.11
C GLU A 182 -6.10 18.04 8.94
N ALA A 183 -5.64 16.97 8.29
CA ALA A 183 -4.74 17.03 7.14
C ALA A 183 -5.33 17.82 5.94
N LEU A 184 -6.65 17.74 5.74
CA LEU A 184 -7.33 18.54 4.71
C LEU A 184 -7.67 19.96 5.20
N GLY A 185 -7.63 20.24 6.49
CA GLY A 185 -8.13 21.48 7.07
C GLY A 185 -9.62 21.70 6.77
N ALA A 186 -10.43 20.65 6.87
CA ALA A 186 -11.86 20.70 6.57
C ALA A 186 -12.68 19.74 7.45
N ASN A 187 -13.81 20.20 7.98
CA ASN A 187 -14.72 19.37 8.79
C ASN A 187 -15.62 18.45 7.95
N ASP A 188 -15.95 18.87 6.72
CA ASP A 188 -16.78 18.12 5.78
C ASP A 188 -15.89 17.45 4.73
N VAL A 189 -15.68 16.15 4.91
CA VAL A 189 -14.85 15.30 4.06
C VAL A 189 -15.65 14.11 3.58
N ARG A 190 -15.31 13.61 2.40
CA ARG A 190 -15.92 12.40 1.82
C ARG A 190 -14.84 11.37 1.52
N ALA A 191 -15.18 10.10 1.71
CA ALA A 191 -14.36 8.98 1.28
C ALA A 191 -14.69 8.61 -0.17
N VAL A 192 -13.65 8.35 -0.96
CA VAL A 192 -13.73 7.80 -2.31
C VAL A 192 -12.96 6.48 -2.30
N THR A 193 -13.63 5.40 -2.65
CA THR A 193 -13.07 4.04 -2.65
C THR A 193 -13.36 3.35 -3.98
N SER A 194 -12.53 2.35 -4.30
CA SER A 194 -12.80 1.47 -5.42
C SER A 194 -13.95 0.52 -5.09
N THR A 195 -14.85 0.31 -6.05
CA THR A 195 -15.85 -0.78 -6.01
C THR A 195 -15.31 -1.94 -6.81
N LEU A 196 -14.59 -2.83 -6.11
CA LEU A 196 -13.96 -4.02 -6.64
C LEU A 196 -14.52 -5.26 -5.95
N PRO A 197 -14.56 -6.42 -6.63
CA PRO A 197 -14.85 -7.68 -5.95
C PRO A 197 -13.78 -7.97 -4.92
N ARG A 198 -14.18 -8.26 -3.68
CA ARG A 198 -13.25 -8.59 -2.60
C ARG A 198 -12.40 -9.83 -2.89
N ALA A 199 -12.99 -10.82 -3.55
CA ALA A 199 -12.29 -12.02 -4.00
C ALA A 199 -11.27 -11.74 -5.13
N GLY A 200 -11.14 -10.48 -5.57
CA GLY A 200 -10.35 -10.10 -6.70
C GLY A 200 -11.03 -10.43 -8.03
N ALA A 201 -10.31 -10.20 -9.11
CA ALA A 201 -10.66 -10.61 -10.45
C ALA A 201 -9.39 -11.00 -11.22
N PRO A 202 -9.44 -12.11 -11.99
CA PRO A 202 -8.30 -12.55 -12.80
C PRO A 202 -7.94 -11.51 -13.86
N LEU A 203 -6.72 -11.63 -14.41
CA LEU A 203 -6.28 -10.80 -15.52
C LEU A 203 -7.29 -10.86 -16.68
N GLN A 204 -7.77 -9.69 -17.07
CA GLN A 204 -8.63 -9.47 -18.23
C GLN A 204 -8.50 -8.03 -18.73
N LEU A 205 -8.97 -7.78 -19.95
CA LEU A 205 -9.12 -6.43 -20.45
C LEU A 205 -10.37 -5.77 -19.86
N TYR A 206 -10.22 -4.49 -19.55
CA TYR A 206 -11.31 -3.63 -19.11
C TYR A 206 -11.41 -2.46 -20.08
N THR A 207 -12.62 -2.19 -20.55
CA THR A 207 -12.90 -0.97 -21.31
C THR A 207 -13.14 0.18 -20.35
N VAL A 208 -12.41 1.27 -20.55
CA VAL A 208 -12.64 2.52 -19.81
C VAL A 208 -13.94 3.15 -20.30
N ARG A 209 -14.96 3.18 -19.45
CA ARG A 209 -16.28 3.71 -19.79
C ARG A 209 -16.42 5.18 -19.44
N ALA A 210 -15.78 5.62 -18.36
CA ALA A 210 -15.74 7.01 -17.97
C ALA A 210 -14.51 7.30 -17.11
N VAL A 211 -13.99 8.52 -17.25
CA VAL A 211 -13.00 9.10 -16.34
C VAL A 211 -13.64 10.36 -15.77
N ARG A 212 -13.77 10.44 -14.44
CA ARG A 212 -14.34 11.59 -13.75
C ARG A 212 -13.30 12.18 -12.80
N PRO A 213 -13.05 13.49 -12.84
CA PRO A 213 -12.21 14.11 -11.82
C PRO A 213 -12.91 14.02 -10.46
N VAL A 214 -12.13 13.89 -9.40
CA VAL A 214 -12.62 14.12 -8.04
C VAL A 214 -12.39 15.59 -7.74
N ASP A 215 -13.46 16.33 -7.43
CA ASP A 215 -13.33 17.76 -7.12
C ASP A 215 -12.51 17.96 -5.84
N GLY A 216 -11.50 18.81 -5.91
CA GLY A 216 -10.59 19.11 -4.80
C GLY A 216 -9.21 19.52 -5.31
N ALA A 217 -8.50 20.35 -4.54
CA ALA A 217 -7.11 20.74 -4.82
C ALA A 217 -6.09 19.93 -4.00
N SER A 218 -6.55 19.18 -3.00
CA SER A 218 -5.73 18.34 -2.13
C SER A 218 -6.53 17.13 -1.68
N PHE A 219 -5.83 16.01 -1.49
CA PHE A 219 -6.40 14.73 -1.07
C PHE A 219 -5.53 14.11 0.01
N VAL A 220 -6.11 13.19 0.77
CA VAL A 220 -5.36 12.30 1.66
C VAL A 220 -5.63 10.88 1.20
N VAL A 221 -4.58 10.18 0.80
CA VAL A 221 -4.62 8.80 0.35
C VAL A 221 -4.23 7.91 1.52
N CYS A 222 -5.07 6.92 1.82
CA CYS A 222 -4.89 5.98 2.91
C CYS A 222 -4.80 4.56 2.36
N HIS A 223 -3.74 3.87 2.76
CA HIS A 223 -3.49 2.49 2.40
C HIS A 223 -3.71 1.57 3.59
N ASP A 224 -4.49 0.51 3.39
CA ASP A 224 -4.62 -0.58 4.36
C ASP A 224 -3.26 -1.28 4.47
N GLU A 225 -2.74 -1.40 5.68
CA GLU A 225 -1.44 -2.01 5.97
C GLU A 225 -1.64 -3.39 6.59
N VAL A 226 -0.69 -4.29 6.37
CA VAL A 226 -0.78 -5.65 6.92
C VAL A 226 -0.56 -5.61 8.44
N TYR A 227 -1.63 -5.81 9.19
CA TYR A 227 -1.61 -5.83 10.65
C TYR A 227 -2.79 -6.68 11.20
N PRO A 228 -2.71 -7.26 12.41
CA PRO A 228 -3.78 -8.13 12.94
C PRO A 228 -5.17 -7.48 13.04
N TYR A 229 -5.20 -6.16 13.20
CA TYR A 229 -6.39 -5.31 13.05
C TYR A 229 -6.16 -4.26 11.96
N THR A 230 -7.22 -3.63 11.47
CA THR A 230 -7.13 -2.66 10.37
C THR A 230 -6.32 -1.44 10.78
N VAL A 231 -5.24 -1.19 10.04
CA VAL A 231 -4.38 -0.01 10.20
C VAL A 231 -4.27 0.66 8.84
N TYR A 232 -4.55 1.96 8.82
CA TYR A 232 -4.36 2.77 7.62
C TYR A 232 -3.10 3.60 7.76
N ARG A 233 -2.19 3.49 6.78
CA ARG A 233 -1.14 4.48 6.58
C ARG A 233 -1.60 5.48 5.53
N CYS A 234 -1.66 6.74 5.93
CA CYS A 234 -2.14 7.83 5.12
C CYS A 234 -1.02 8.80 4.77
N HIS A 235 -1.15 9.41 3.60
CA HIS A 235 -0.35 10.55 3.21
C HIS A 235 -1.17 11.52 2.37
N GLY A 236 -0.88 12.79 2.53
CA GLY A 236 -1.37 13.82 1.65
C GLY A 236 -0.84 13.62 0.26
N THR A 237 -1.61 14.14 -0.69
CA THR A 237 -1.12 14.35 -2.04
C THR A 237 -1.33 15.83 -2.34
N GLY A 238 -0.44 16.39 -3.17
CA GLY A 238 -0.73 17.63 -3.88
C GLY A 238 -1.99 17.52 -4.77
N PRO A 239 -2.15 18.42 -5.75
CA PRO A 239 -3.27 18.38 -6.70
C PRO A 239 -3.29 17.05 -7.47
N ALA A 240 -4.04 16.08 -6.97
CA ALA A 240 -4.17 14.77 -7.59
C ALA A 240 -5.49 14.65 -8.33
N ARG A 241 -5.53 13.81 -9.35
CA ARG A 241 -6.72 13.68 -10.20
C ARG A 241 -7.11 12.22 -10.38
N ALA A 242 -8.40 12.08 -10.62
CA ALA A 242 -9.08 10.99 -11.31
C ALA A 242 -9.72 9.89 -10.46
N TYR A 243 -10.92 9.54 -10.88
CA TYR A 243 -11.68 8.36 -10.55
C TYR A 243 -12.12 7.74 -11.88
N MET A 244 -12.04 6.42 -12.02
CA MET A 244 -12.30 5.72 -13.28
C MET A 244 -13.43 4.72 -13.12
N LYS A 245 -14.36 4.69 -14.08
CA LYS A 245 -15.36 3.63 -14.22
C LYS A 245 -14.99 2.75 -15.41
N MET A 246 -14.90 1.46 -15.18
CA MET A 246 -14.48 0.48 -16.18
C MET A 246 -15.44 -0.70 -16.24
N GLU A 247 -15.44 -1.40 -17.36
CA GLU A 247 -16.25 -2.61 -17.56
C GLU A 247 -15.36 -3.74 -18.09
N GLY A 248 -15.39 -4.89 -17.41
CA GLY A 248 -14.60 -6.05 -17.80
C GLY A 248 -15.21 -6.80 -18.97
N GLU A 249 -14.37 -7.38 -19.84
CA GLU A 249 -14.83 -8.18 -20.99
C GLU A 249 -15.60 -9.44 -20.57
N ARG A 250 -15.30 -10.02 -19.41
CA ARG A 250 -16.05 -11.17 -18.84
C ARG A 250 -17.35 -10.76 -18.15
N GLY A 251 -17.78 -9.51 -18.35
CA GLY A 251 -18.85 -8.88 -17.60
C GLY A 251 -18.39 -8.37 -16.23
N GLY A 252 -19.21 -7.51 -15.64
CA GLY A 252 -18.92 -6.87 -14.36
C GLY A 252 -18.39 -5.44 -14.54
N ALA A 253 -19.21 -4.47 -14.11
CA ALA A 253 -18.78 -3.10 -14.00
C ALA A 253 -17.96 -2.95 -12.71
N VAL A 254 -16.76 -2.37 -12.83
CA VAL A 254 -15.94 -2.00 -11.69
C VAL A 254 -15.77 -0.50 -11.65
N THR A 255 -15.63 0.00 -10.44
CA THR A 255 -15.25 1.37 -10.20
C THR A 255 -13.87 1.34 -9.55
N VAL A 256 -12.92 2.07 -10.11
CA VAL A 256 -11.58 2.14 -9.56
C VAL A 256 -11.25 3.59 -9.24
N ALA A 257 -11.11 3.86 -7.95
CA ALA A 257 -10.53 5.12 -7.51
C ALA A 257 -9.04 5.11 -7.90
N THR A 258 -8.55 6.25 -8.35
CA THR A 258 -7.17 6.41 -8.78
C THR A 258 -6.60 7.67 -8.17
N VAL A 259 -5.29 7.77 -8.11
CA VAL A 259 -4.64 9.00 -7.70
C VAL A 259 -3.42 9.22 -8.56
N CYS A 260 -3.27 10.44 -9.04
CA CYS A 260 -2.10 10.90 -9.79
C CYS A 260 -1.29 11.86 -8.93
N HIS A 261 -0.07 11.47 -8.60
CA HIS A 261 0.89 12.33 -7.90
C HIS A 261 1.56 13.24 -8.92
N THR A 262 1.19 14.53 -8.92
CA THR A 262 1.71 15.52 -9.88
C THR A 262 3.05 16.11 -9.47
N ASP A 263 3.40 16.07 -8.19
CA ASP A 263 4.72 16.43 -7.68
C ASP A 263 5.33 15.21 -7.01
N THR A 264 6.32 14.62 -7.67
CA THR A 264 7.09 13.48 -7.15
C THR A 264 8.54 13.86 -6.86
N SER A 265 8.85 15.17 -6.79
CA SER A 265 10.23 15.67 -6.64
C SER A 265 10.95 15.18 -5.39
N ARG A 266 10.19 14.86 -4.34
CA ARG A 266 10.68 14.38 -3.05
C ARG A 266 10.61 12.87 -2.88
N TRP A 267 10.12 12.14 -3.88
CA TRP A 267 10.06 10.69 -3.83
C TRP A 267 11.46 10.09 -3.91
N ASN A 268 11.63 8.90 -3.32
CA ASN A 268 12.88 8.15 -3.46
C ASN A 268 13.17 7.91 -4.97
N PRO A 269 14.32 8.33 -5.51
CA PRO A 269 14.69 8.11 -6.91
C PRO A 269 14.62 6.65 -7.37
N ASP A 270 14.79 5.70 -6.45
CA ASP A 270 14.70 4.27 -6.73
C ASP A 270 13.29 3.70 -6.66
N HIS A 271 12.28 4.53 -6.37
CA HIS A 271 10.89 4.10 -6.31
C HIS A 271 10.49 3.39 -7.61
N ILE A 272 9.89 2.21 -7.48
CA ILE A 272 9.64 1.32 -8.62
C ILE A 272 8.80 1.95 -9.73
N SER A 273 7.92 2.89 -9.39
CA SER A 273 7.12 3.63 -10.38
C SER A 273 7.99 4.36 -11.40
N PHE A 274 9.15 4.89 -11.00
CA PHE A 274 10.08 5.56 -11.91
C PHE A 274 10.67 4.61 -12.94
N LYS A 275 11.00 3.39 -12.52
CA LYS A 275 11.48 2.32 -13.39
C LYS A 275 10.38 1.83 -14.35
N LEU A 276 9.16 1.62 -13.83
CA LEU A 276 8.02 1.14 -14.62
C LEU A 276 7.52 2.16 -15.64
N LEU A 277 7.52 3.45 -15.27
CA LEU A 277 6.98 4.53 -16.11
C LEU A 277 8.06 5.24 -16.93
N GLY A 278 9.35 4.96 -16.71
CA GLY A 278 10.44 5.66 -17.38
C GLY A 278 10.48 7.15 -17.02
N THR A 279 10.11 7.51 -15.79
CA THR A 279 10.16 8.88 -15.26
C THR A 279 11.14 8.96 -14.08
N LYS A 280 11.26 10.12 -13.45
CA LYS A 280 12.17 10.39 -12.32
C LYS A 280 11.50 11.35 -11.32
N PRO A 281 12.04 11.53 -10.10
CA PRO A 281 11.53 12.54 -9.19
C PRO A 281 11.39 13.91 -9.86
N GLY A 282 10.20 14.50 -9.75
CA GLY A 282 9.87 15.81 -10.34
C GLY A 282 9.66 15.80 -11.85
N GLY A 283 9.64 14.61 -12.46
CA GLY A 283 9.29 14.39 -13.86
C GLY A 283 7.78 14.35 -14.09
N ALA A 284 7.35 13.52 -15.03
CA ALA A 284 5.92 13.33 -15.34
C ALA A 284 5.14 12.80 -14.11
N PRO A 285 3.84 13.13 -13.97
CA PRO A 285 2.98 12.61 -12.92
C PRO A 285 2.99 11.08 -12.85
N VAL A 286 2.86 10.55 -11.63
CA VAL A 286 2.76 9.10 -11.39
C VAL A 286 1.35 8.77 -10.93
N CYS A 287 0.57 8.09 -11.76
CA CYS A 287 -0.76 7.63 -11.37
C CYS A 287 -0.75 6.19 -10.89
N HIS A 288 -1.62 5.87 -9.94
CA HIS A 288 -1.89 4.49 -9.56
C HIS A 288 -3.35 4.24 -9.18
N LEU A 289 -3.74 2.97 -9.29
CA LEU A 289 -5.04 2.51 -8.82
C LEU A 289 -5.07 2.40 -7.30
N MET A 290 -6.24 2.58 -6.72
CA MET A 290 -6.52 2.27 -5.33
C MET A 290 -7.07 0.85 -5.22
N PRO A 291 -6.39 -0.08 -4.53
CA PRO A 291 -6.90 -1.44 -4.34
C PRO A 291 -8.17 -1.45 -3.48
N TYR A 292 -8.79 -2.63 -3.39
CA TYR A 292 -9.94 -2.85 -2.52
C TYR A 292 -9.61 -2.45 -1.07
N GLY A 293 -10.50 -1.68 -0.42
CA GLY A 293 -10.33 -1.28 0.99
C GLY A 293 -9.44 -0.05 1.21
N HIS A 294 -8.74 0.44 0.19
CA HIS A 294 -7.99 1.69 0.26
C HIS A 294 -8.89 2.90 0.03
N ILE A 295 -8.51 4.05 0.60
CA ILE A 295 -9.39 5.23 0.69
C ILE A 295 -8.68 6.46 0.17
N ILE A 296 -9.39 7.28 -0.60
CA ILE A 296 -9.02 8.67 -0.89
C ILE A 296 -10.00 9.57 -0.15
N TRP A 297 -9.50 10.43 0.74
CA TRP A 297 -10.27 11.48 1.38
C TRP A 297 -10.18 12.77 0.57
N ALA A 298 -11.34 13.36 0.32
CA ALA A 298 -11.47 14.65 -0.36
C ALA A 298 -12.35 15.60 0.47
N LYS A 299 -12.14 16.91 0.33
CA LYS A 299 -13.09 17.90 0.83
C LYS A 299 -14.43 17.71 0.14
N ASN A 300 -15.51 17.80 0.91
CA ASN A 300 -16.84 17.83 0.32
C ASN A 300 -17.13 19.24 -0.21
N VAL A 301 -16.81 19.47 -1.47
CA VAL A 301 -17.10 20.75 -2.12
C VAL A 301 -18.60 20.78 -2.44
N LYS A 302 -19.37 21.57 -1.68
CA LYS A 302 -20.74 21.92 -2.06
C LYS A 302 -20.64 22.79 -3.32
N VAL A 303 -20.94 22.21 -4.48
CA VAL A 303 -21.16 22.99 -5.69
C VAL A 303 -22.39 23.85 -5.41
N SER A 304 -22.19 25.15 -5.16
CA SER A 304 -23.31 26.08 -5.18
C SER A 304 -23.93 26.01 -6.57
N PRO A 305 -25.25 25.78 -6.71
CA PRO A 305 -25.90 25.88 -8.01
C PRO A 305 -25.56 27.26 -8.56
N GLY A 306 -24.96 27.31 -9.76
CA GLY A 306 -24.42 28.52 -10.35
C GLY A 306 -25.42 29.68 -10.31
N LYS A 307 -24.90 30.88 -10.03
CA LYS A 307 -25.50 32.12 -10.52
C LYS A 307 -25.21 32.29 -11.99
#